data_AF-A0A950D2M9-F1
#
_entry.id   AF-A0A950D2M9-F1
#
_cell.length_a   1.000
_cell.length_b   1.000
_cell.length_c   1.000
_cell.angle_alpha   90.00
_cell.angle_beta   90.00
_cell.angle_gamma   90.00
#
_symmetry.space_group_name_H-M   'P 1'
#
loop_
_entity.id
_entity.type
_entity.pdbx_description
1 polymer ?
#
loop_
_entity_poly.entity_id
_entity_poly.type
_entity_poly.pdbx_seq_one_letter_code
_entity_poly.pdbx_strand_id
1 'polypeptide(L)'
;IEMIGGEFIVHGQQQKARIDVADPSFPGADRFGSSFEILDEWYALKNFQDDLHVILVQDTEDMEKTKGGDRAYNRPNFPETWARVHGKGRVFYTSMGHREDVWENPLYQGLLIGALNWATGKVDASIEPNVTKVTPGYKDIPA
;
A
#
# COMPACT_ATOMS: atom_id res chain seq x y z
N ILE A 1 0.06 16.79 1.43
CA ILE A 1 0.54 15.50 0.86
C ILE A 1 2.01 15.26 1.16
N GLU A 2 2.83 16.31 1.34
CA GLU A 2 4.29 16.24 1.50
C GLU A 2 4.82 15.28 2.57
N MET A 3 4.06 14.97 3.64
CA MET A 3 4.49 14.03 4.69
C MET A 3 4.08 12.58 4.40
N ILE A 4 2.80 12.32 4.17
CA ILE A 4 2.30 10.94 3.99
C ILE A 4 2.74 10.37 2.63
N GLY A 5 2.75 11.20 1.59
CA GLY A 5 3.24 10.81 0.28
C GLY A 5 2.19 10.26 -0.68
N GLY A 6 0.90 10.36 -0.36
CA GLY A 6 -0.24 10.07 -1.25
C GLY A 6 -1.51 10.82 -0.81
N GLU A 7 -2.45 11.03 -1.73
CA GLU A 7 -3.71 11.76 -1.50
C GLU A 7 -4.91 10.88 -1.89
N PHE A 8 -5.89 10.79 -0.98
CA PHE A 8 -7.14 10.07 -1.21
C PHE A 8 -7.99 10.69 -2.33
N ILE A 9 -8.55 9.84 -3.19
CA ILE A 9 -9.55 10.22 -4.19
C ILE A 9 -10.93 9.77 -3.73
N VAL A 10 -11.09 8.45 -3.59
CA VAL A 10 -12.35 7.75 -3.34
C VAL A 10 -12.02 6.31 -2.94
N HIS A 11 -13.00 5.57 -2.42
CA HIS A 11 -12.95 4.12 -2.32
C HIS A 11 -14.14 3.51 -3.04
N GLY A 12 -13.95 2.28 -3.51
CA GLY A 12 -15.00 1.44 -4.08
C GLY A 12 -15.78 0.68 -3.00
N GLN A 13 -16.53 -0.34 -3.43
CA GLN A 13 -17.11 -1.30 -2.50
C GLN A 13 -16.00 -2.15 -1.87
N GLN A 14 -16.28 -2.72 -0.68
CA GLN A 14 -15.43 -3.78 -0.14
C GLN A 14 -15.38 -4.95 -1.12
N GLN A 15 -14.19 -5.39 -1.46
CA GLN A 15 -13.97 -6.47 -2.42
C GLN A 15 -12.66 -7.18 -2.14
N LYS A 16 -12.57 -8.43 -2.59
CA LYS A 16 -11.27 -9.12 -2.61
C LYS A 16 -10.39 -8.47 -3.66
N ALA A 17 -9.18 -8.12 -3.29
CA ALA A 17 -8.16 -7.69 -4.22
C ALA A 17 -6.89 -8.50 -3.99
N ARG A 18 -6.15 -8.68 -5.08
CA ARG A 18 -4.79 -9.21 -5.06
C ARG A 18 -3.85 -8.07 -4.66
N ILE A 19 -2.96 -8.34 -3.71
CA ILE A 19 -1.93 -7.42 -3.25
C ILE A 19 -0.58 -8.08 -3.52
N ASP A 20 0.25 -7.42 -4.32
CA ASP A 20 1.60 -7.89 -4.63
C ASP A 20 2.60 -7.38 -3.59
N VAL A 21 3.55 -8.23 -3.20
CA VAL A 21 4.59 -7.90 -2.24
C VAL A 21 5.81 -7.39 -3.00
N ALA A 22 6.03 -6.07 -2.98
CA ALA A 22 7.13 -5.41 -3.66
C ALA A 22 8.45 -5.50 -2.87
N ASP A 23 8.37 -5.47 -1.54
CA ASP A 23 9.52 -5.67 -0.66
C ASP A 23 9.20 -6.65 0.49
N PRO A 24 9.52 -7.94 0.33
CA PRO A 24 9.38 -8.91 1.41
C PRO A 24 10.45 -8.75 2.51
N SER A 25 11.47 -7.89 2.31
CA SER A 25 12.52 -7.65 3.31
C SER A 25 12.15 -6.58 4.34
N PHE A 26 11.09 -5.79 4.07
CA PHE A 26 10.58 -4.83 5.05
C PHE A 26 10.11 -5.57 6.32
N PRO A 27 10.39 -5.04 7.54
CA PRO A 27 10.00 -5.68 8.78
C PRO A 27 8.51 -6.05 8.82
N GLY A 28 8.22 -7.34 8.99
CA GLY A 28 6.87 -7.89 9.05
C GLY A 28 6.24 -8.24 7.70
N ALA A 29 6.93 -8.00 6.58
CA ALA A 29 6.43 -8.33 5.23
C ALA A 29 6.90 -9.73 4.73
N ASP A 30 7.83 -10.39 5.42
CA ASP A 30 8.50 -11.61 5.00
C ASP A 30 7.58 -12.84 4.84
N ARG A 31 6.42 -12.82 5.50
CA ARG A 31 5.49 -13.95 5.55
C ARG A 31 4.34 -13.89 4.54
N PHE A 32 4.21 -12.80 3.79
CA PHE A 32 3.14 -12.64 2.80
C PHE A 32 3.38 -13.43 1.50
N GLY A 33 4.58 -13.98 1.29
CA GLY A 33 4.97 -14.58 0.02
C GLY A 33 5.18 -13.52 -1.07
N SER A 34 4.90 -13.85 -2.33
CA SER A 34 4.98 -12.89 -3.43
C SER A 34 3.74 -12.02 -3.60
N SER A 35 2.60 -12.50 -3.10
CA SER A 35 1.29 -11.85 -3.21
C SER A 35 0.27 -12.57 -2.33
N PHE A 36 -0.79 -11.87 -1.95
CA PHE A 36 -1.91 -12.43 -1.22
C PHE A 36 -3.24 -11.82 -1.68
N GLU A 37 -4.35 -12.46 -1.33
CA GLU A 37 -5.68 -11.90 -1.54
C GLU A 37 -6.35 -11.64 -0.20
N ILE A 38 -6.98 -10.48 -0.07
CA ILE A 38 -7.72 -10.12 1.14
C ILE A 38 -8.96 -9.32 0.75
N LEU A 39 -10.04 -9.52 1.51
CA LEU A 39 -11.26 -8.73 1.40
C LEU A 39 -11.08 -7.48 2.27
N ASP A 40 -11.15 -6.29 1.68
CA ASP A 40 -11.09 -5.02 2.43
C ASP A 40 -11.76 -3.87 1.65
N GLU A 41 -11.78 -2.67 2.22
CA GLU A 41 -12.14 -1.41 1.54
C GLU A 41 -10.90 -0.72 0.99
N TRP A 42 -10.73 -0.73 -0.34
CA TRP A 42 -9.50 -0.24 -0.98
C TRP A 42 -9.57 1.24 -1.34
N TYR A 43 -8.48 1.97 -1.12
CA TYR A 43 -8.42 3.40 -1.46
C TYR A 43 -7.83 3.59 -2.86
N ALA A 44 -8.52 4.38 -3.69
CA ALA A 44 -7.90 4.97 -4.86
C ALA A 44 -7.16 6.25 -4.45
N LEU A 45 -5.87 6.30 -4.78
CA LEU A 45 -4.96 7.35 -4.34
C LEU A 45 -4.32 8.07 -5.55
N LYS A 46 -3.90 9.32 -5.36
CA LYS A 46 -3.19 10.15 -6.35
C LYS A 46 -2.07 10.95 -5.71
N ASN A 47 -1.35 11.72 -6.53
CA ASN A 47 -0.32 12.66 -6.09
C ASN A 47 0.73 12.00 -5.20
N PHE A 48 1.09 10.77 -5.55
CA PHE A 48 2.13 10.02 -4.88
C PHE A 48 3.49 10.72 -5.06
N GLN A 49 4.30 10.73 -4.01
CA GLN A 49 5.66 11.24 -4.10
C GLN A 49 6.57 10.29 -4.89
N ASP A 50 7.63 10.82 -5.49
CA ASP A 50 8.59 10.00 -6.25
C ASP A 50 9.59 9.25 -5.35
N ASP A 51 9.62 9.58 -4.06
CA ASP A 51 10.54 9.03 -3.06
C ASP A 51 9.93 7.87 -2.23
N LEU A 52 8.81 7.30 -2.66
CA LEU A 52 8.18 6.20 -1.93
C LEU A 52 8.99 4.91 -2.07
N HIS A 53 9.21 4.25 -0.94
CA HIS A 53 9.55 2.84 -0.88
C HIS A 53 8.28 2.04 -0.68
N VAL A 54 7.75 1.50 -1.77
CA VAL A 54 6.54 0.69 -1.82
C VAL A 54 6.84 -0.71 -1.31
N ILE A 55 6.06 -1.14 -0.33
CA ILE A 55 6.15 -2.46 0.31
C ILE A 55 5.09 -3.38 -0.28
N LEU A 56 3.87 -2.87 -0.45
CA LEU A 56 2.74 -3.59 -1.04
C LEU A 56 2.12 -2.77 -2.17
N VAL A 57 1.77 -3.47 -3.25
CA VAL A 57 1.16 -2.90 -4.46
C VAL A 57 -0.27 -3.39 -4.57
N GLN A 58 -1.20 -2.46 -4.77
CA GLN A 58 -2.57 -2.82 -5.08
C GLN A 58 -2.64 -3.26 -6.54
N ASP A 59 -2.91 -4.54 -6.75
CA ASP A 59 -3.21 -5.06 -8.08
C ASP A 59 -4.64 -4.70 -8.44
N THR A 60 -4.76 -4.00 -9.56
CA THR A 60 -6.04 -3.50 -10.05
C THR A 60 -6.65 -4.42 -11.09
N GLU A 61 -5.92 -5.37 -11.68
CA GLU A 61 -6.32 -6.11 -12.89
C GLU A 61 -7.72 -6.72 -12.76
N ASP A 62 -7.95 -7.48 -11.70
CA ASP A 62 -9.17 -8.25 -11.45
C ASP A 62 -10.18 -7.56 -10.51
N MET A 63 -9.94 -6.30 -10.12
CA MET A 63 -10.88 -5.55 -9.29
C MET A 63 -12.18 -5.22 -10.05
N GLU A 64 -13.29 -5.12 -9.33
CA GLU A 64 -14.51 -4.47 -9.83
C GLU A 64 -14.18 -3.01 -10.18
N LYS A 65 -14.70 -2.53 -11.32
CA LYS A 65 -14.33 -1.22 -11.91
C LYS A 65 -15.51 -0.44 -12.47
N THR A 66 -16.74 -0.94 -12.35
CA THR A 66 -17.87 -0.45 -13.17
C THR A 66 -18.79 0.52 -12.43
N LYS A 67 -18.81 0.49 -11.10
CA LYS A 67 -19.79 1.21 -10.28
C LYS A 67 -19.13 2.24 -9.36
N GLY A 68 -19.81 3.37 -9.12
CA GLY A 68 -19.41 4.34 -8.11
C GLY A 68 -17.91 4.64 -8.08
N GLY A 69 -17.31 4.52 -6.89
CA GLY A 69 -15.87 4.68 -6.66
C GLY A 69 -15.00 3.58 -7.26
N ASP A 70 -15.55 2.42 -7.62
CA ASP A 70 -14.80 1.31 -8.22
C ASP A 70 -14.15 1.71 -9.56
N ARG A 71 -14.75 2.67 -10.28
CA ARG A 71 -14.16 3.20 -11.54
C ARG A 71 -12.77 3.78 -11.36
N ALA A 72 -12.42 4.21 -10.15
CA ALA A 72 -11.10 4.74 -9.85
C ALA A 72 -10.00 3.67 -9.90
N TYR A 73 -10.34 2.38 -9.93
CA TYR A 73 -9.39 1.27 -10.12
C TYR A 73 -9.14 0.94 -11.60
N ASN A 74 -9.80 1.60 -12.55
CA ASN A 74 -9.55 1.43 -13.98
C ASN A 74 -8.27 2.16 -14.43
N ARG A 75 -7.12 1.68 -13.94
CA ARG A 75 -5.78 2.28 -14.09
C ARG A 75 -4.68 1.25 -13.85
N PRO A 76 -3.41 1.57 -14.09
CA PRO A 76 -2.30 0.70 -13.69
C PRO A 76 -2.22 0.51 -12.17
N ASN A 77 -1.53 -0.56 -11.76
CA ASN A 77 -1.27 -0.87 -10.36
C ASN A 77 -0.54 0.28 -9.65
N PHE A 78 -0.88 0.50 -8.38
CA PHE A 78 -0.39 1.66 -7.62
C PHE A 78 -0.04 1.28 -6.17
N PRO A 79 0.74 2.14 -5.46
CA PRO A 79 1.15 1.86 -4.09
C PRO A 79 -0.03 1.72 -3.13
N GLU A 80 -0.02 0.65 -2.33
CA GLU A 80 -1.00 0.40 -1.26
C GLU A 80 -0.38 0.70 0.11
N THR A 81 0.77 0.09 0.38
CA THR A 81 1.55 0.30 1.61
C THR A 81 2.96 0.75 1.25
N TRP A 82 3.46 1.77 1.93
CA TRP A 82 4.80 2.29 1.71
C TRP A 82 5.45 2.86 2.97
N ALA A 83 6.77 2.95 2.90
CA ALA A 83 7.61 3.67 3.85
C ALA A 83 8.34 4.82 3.15
N ARG A 84 8.62 5.89 3.89
CA ARG A 84 9.47 7.01 3.45
C ARG A 84 10.03 7.80 4.63
N VAL A 85 10.95 8.71 4.35
CA VAL A 85 11.45 9.68 5.32
C VAL A 85 10.91 11.06 4.98
N HIS A 86 10.40 11.77 5.98
CA HIS A 86 10.01 13.17 5.85
C HIS A 86 10.75 14.00 6.91
N GLY A 87 11.67 14.86 6.45
CA GLY A 87 12.62 15.52 7.33
C GLY A 87 13.51 14.51 8.05
N LYS A 88 13.34 14.37 9.37
CA LYS A 88 14.02 13.35 10.20
C LYS A 88 13.09 12.21 10.65
N GLY A 89 11.80 12.29 10.30
CA GLY A 89 10.79 11.33 10.72
C GLY A 89 10.69 10.16 9.75
N ARG A 90 10.44 8.97 10.30
CA ARG A 90 10.08 7.76 9.55
C ARG A 90 8.55 7.73 9.40
N VAL A 91 8.07 7.60 8.17
CA VAL A 91 6.64 7.56 7.84
C VAL A 91 6.33 6.21 7.22
N PHE A 92 5.34 5.52 7.80
CA PHE A 92 4.74 4.31 7.24
C PHE A 92 3.26 4.59 6.98
N TYR A 93 2.75 4.13 5.85
CA TYR A 93 1.35 4.21 5.48
C TYR A 93 0.88 2.87 4.93
N THR A 94 -0.33 2.48 5.30
CA THR A 94 -1.09 1.36 4.72
C THR A 94 -2.55 1.78 4.62
N SER A 95 -3.24 1.35 3.57
CA SER A 95 -4.67 1.61 3.38
C SER A 95 -5.56 0.48 3.92
N MET A 96 -4.99 -0.71 4.17
CA MET A 96 -5.67 -1.83 4.81
C MET A 96 -6.14 -1.51 6.24
N GLY A 97 -7.20 -2.20 6.67
CA GLY A 97 -7.66 -2.22 8.06
C GLY A 97 -9.09 -1.74 8.28
N HIS A 98 -9.94 -1.73 7.25
CA HIS A 98 -11.35 -1.36 7.42
C HIS A 98 -12.14 -2.45 8.17
N ARG A 99 -11.83 -3.73 7.92
CA ARG A 99 -12.59 -4.87 8.47
C ARG A 99 -11.94 -5.53 9.69
N GLU A 100 -12.77 -6.10 10.57
CA GLU A 100 -12.33 -6.83 11.77
C GLU A 100 -11.46 -8.04 11.45
N ASP A 101 -11.80 -8.81 10.41
CA ASP A 101 -11.03 -9.98 9.98
C ASP A 101 -9.63 -9.62 9.45
N VAL A 102 -9.42 -8.38 8.98
CA VAL A 102 -8.09 -7.85 8.64
C VAL A 102 -7.28 -7.62 9.91
N TRP A 103 -7.88 -7.08 10.97
CA TRP A 103 -7.22 -6.88 12.26
C TRP A 103 -6.90 -8.19 12.98
N GLU A 104 -7.69 -9.24 12.77
CA GLU A 104 -7.42 -10.59 13.29
C GLU A 104 -6.35 -11.35 12.49
N ASN A 105 -5.99 -10.88 11.29
CA ASN A 105 -5.02 -11.54 10.43
C ASN A 105 -3.59 -11.42 11.00
N PRO A 106 -2.91 -12.52 11.35
CA PRO A 106 -1.55 -12.49 11.90
C PRO A 106 -0.51 -11.86 10.96
N LEU A 107 -0.71 -11.93 9.64
CA LEU A 107 0.18 -11.27 8.67
C LEU A 107 0.07 -9.76 8.77
N TYR A 108 -1.15 -9.22 8.84
CA TYR A 108 -1.39 -7.79 8.98
C TYR A 108 -0.88 -7.26 10.34
N GLN A 109 -1.14 -7.99 11.43
CA GLN A 109 -0.56 -7.66 12.75
C GLN A 109 0.97 -7.66 12.71
N GLY A 110 1.59 -8.63 12.03
CA GLY A 110 3.04 -8.71 11.83
C GLY A 110 3.59 -7.49 11.10
N LEU A 111 2.93 -7.07 10.02
CA LEU A 111 3.28 -5.85 9.27
C LEU A 111 3.21 -4.61 10.15
N LEU A 112 2.14 -4.43 10.93
CA LEU A 112 1.99 -3.28 11.82
C LEU A 112 3.06 -3.25 12.92
N ILE A 113 3.38 -4.39 13.52
CA ILE A 113 4.45 -4.49 14.53
C ILE A 113 5.81 -4.17 13.91
N GLY A 114 6.10 -4.71 12.72
CA GLY A 114 7.32 -4.42 11.97
C GLY A 114 7.45 -2.94 11.62
N ALA A 115 6.39 -2.35 11.08
CA ALA A 115 6.29 -0.93 10.78
C ALA A 115 6.48 -0.04 12.01
N LEU A 116 5.87 -0.37 13.16
CA LEU A 116 6.06 0.35 14.42
C LEU A 116 7.50 0.26 14.92
N ASN A 117 8.09 -0.94 14.89
CA ASN A 117 9.49 -1.12 15.28
C ASN A 117 10.43 -0.33 14.36
N TRP A 118 10.17 -0.31 13.05
CA TRP A 118 10.93 0.49 12.10
C TRP A 118 10.73 1.99 12.35
N ALA A 119 9.50 2.47 12.45
CA ALA A 119 9.19 3.88 12.66
C ALA A 119 9.79 4.43 13.97
N THR A 120 9.90 3.59 15.00
CA THR A 120 10.49 3.93 16.31
C THR A 120 11.98 3.66 16.43
N GLY A 121 12.65 3.19 15.37
CA GLY A 121 14.10 2.98 15.37
C GLY A 121 14.58 1.73 16.11
N LYS A 122 13.69 0.79 16.43
CA LYS A 122 14.05 -0.49 17.05
C LYS A 122 14.65 -1.48 16.05
N VAL A 123 14.31 -1.32 14.78
CA VAL A 123 14.89 -2.05 13.65
C VAL A 123 15.16 -1.09 12.50
N ASP A 124 16.09 -1.47 11.64
CA ASP A 124 16.40 -0.75 10.41
C ASP A 124 15.91 -1.55 9.20
N ALA A 125 15.58 -0.83 8.14
CA ALA A 125 15.20 -1.37 6.84
C ALA A 125 15.70 -0.40 5.76
N SER A 126 16.16 -0.95 4.63
CA SER A 126 16.43 -0.13 3.46
C SER A 126 15.10 0.37 2.91
N ILE A 127 15.01 1.66 2.66
CA ILE A 127 13.82 2.31 2.09
C ILE A 127 14.19 3.14 0.86
N GLU A 128 15.13 2.62 0.07
CA GLU A 128 15.49 3.24 -1.21
C GLU A 128 14.24 3.34 -2.10
N PRO A 129 13.94 4.51 -2.70
CA PRO A 129 12.74 4.66 -3.50
C PRO A 129 12.64 3.64 -4.62
N ASN A 130 11.48 2.98 -4.74
CA ASN A 130 11.25 1.93 -5.73
C ASN A 130 9.95 2.11 -6.54
N VAL A 131 9.16 3.16 -6.26
CA VAL A 131 7.79 3.35 -6.77
C VAL A 131 7.68 3.23 -8.30
N THR A 132 8.58 3.87 -9.05
CA THR A 132 8.56 3.82 -10.53
C THR A 132 8.86 2.41 -11.06
N LYS A 133 9.64 1.61 -10.32
CA LYS A 133 10.00 0.24 -10.71
C LYS A 133 8.87 -0.74 -10.47
N VAL A 134 8.21 -0.65 -9.32
CA VAL A 134 7.24 -1.66 -8.88
C VAL A 134 5.80 -1.31 -9.23
N THR A 135 5.52 -0.04 -9.53
CA THR A 135 4.19 0.42 -9.97
C THR A 135 4.29 1.29 -11.22
N PRO A 136 4.73 0.75 -12.38
CA PRO A 136 4.81 1.56 -13.60
C PRO A 136 3.43 2.12 -13.99
N GLY A 137 3.37 3.42 -14.29
CA GLY A 137 2.10 4.09 -14.62
C GLY A 137 1.24 4.48 -13.41
N TYR A 138 1.74 4.36 -12.17
CA TYR A 138 0.97 4.70 -10.96
C TYR A 138 0.38 6.12 -10.91
N LYS A 139 0.90 7.05 -11.71
CA LYS A 139 0.39 8.44 -11.81
C LYS A 139 -0.80 8.57 -12.75
N ASP A 140 -1.08 7.55 -13.57
CA ASP A 140 -2.19 7.57 -14.51
C ASP A 140 -3.49 7.35 -13.72
N ILE A 141 -4.36 8.35 -13.74
CA ILE A 141 -5.66 8.35 -13.04
C ILE A 141 -6.74 8.34 -14.13
N PRO A 142 -7.81 7.53 -13.98
CA PRO A 142 -8.90 7.54 -14.93
C PRO A 142 -9.58 8.91 -14.92
N ALA A 143 -10.01 9.36 -16.11
CA ALA A 143 -10.66 10.65 -16.32
C ALA A 143 -12.03 10.76 -15.63
#